data_AF-A0A8J1MK99-F1
#
_entry.id   AF-A0A8J1MK99-F1
#
_cell.length_a   1.000
_cell.length_b   1.000
_cell.length_c   1.000
_cell.angle_alpha   90.00
_cell.angle_beta   90.00
_cell.angle_gamma   90.00
#
_symmetry.space_group_name_H-M   'P 1'
#
loop_
_entity.id
_entity.type
_entity.pdbx_description
1 polymer ?
#
loop_
_entity_poly.entity_id
_entity_poly.type
_entity_poly.pdbx_seq_one_letter_code
_entity_poly.pdbx_strand_id
1 'polypeptide(L)'
;MLFYSRKAGYFAHYQITGKNEIRLNKPILNLRPRKDTVQILLHEMIHYYLFIKDIPDINHGTAFQNEMERINRESGANITIIAPFDYEYEALKCHWWKCDGPCGELVKRIRNAAPGSKAHKRKCGGNFIKIQEPANKRSKSDL
;
A
#
# COMPACT_ATOMS: atom_id res chain seq x y z
N MET A 1 -7.52 -4.73 -3.58
CA MET A 1 -6.13 -5.08 -3.95
C MET A 1 -5.07 -4.26 -3.21
N LEU A 2 -5.36 -3.02 -2.75
CA LEU A 2 -4.38 -2.16 -2.03
C LEU A 2 -4.04 -2.54 -0.59
N PHE A 3 -4.91 -3.26 0.12
CA PHE A 3 -4.75 -3.55 1.56
C PHE A 3 -3.40 -4.20 1.96
N TYR A 4 -2.63 -4.68 1.00
CA TYR A 4 -1.38 -5.41 1.19
C TYR A 4 -0.26 -4.92 0.26
N SER A 5 -0.48 -3.75 -0.34
CA SER A 5 0.48 -3.07 -1.20
C SER A 5 1.22 -2.02 -0.38
N ARG A 6 2.48 -1.76 -0.75
CA ARG A 6 3.23 -0.59 -0.29
C ARG A 6 2.71 0.72 -0.90
N LYS A 7 1.98 0.65 -2.01
CA LYS A 7 1.38 1.83 -2.63
C LYS A 7 0.28 2.41 -1.73
N ALA A 8 0.35 3.72 -1.49
CA ALA A 8 -0.67 4.46 -0.74
C ALA A 8 -1.87 4.87 -1.60
N GLY A 9 -1.67 5.00 -2.91
CA GLY A 9 -2.70 5.33 -3.89
C GLY A 9 -2.46 4.61 -5.22
N TYR A 10 -3.49 4.57 -6.07
CA TYR A 10 -3.32 4.41 -7.51
C TYR A 10 -4.53 4.96 -8.27
N PHE A 11 -4.28 5.50 -9.45
CA PHE A 11 -5.26 5.70 -10.52
C PHE A 11 -5.25 4.52 -11.50
N ALA A 12 -6.43 4.12 -11.98
CA ALA A 12 -6.59 3.14 -13.07
C ALA A 12 -7.74 3.51 -14.02
N HIS A 13 -7.50 3.26 -15.31
CA HIS A 13 -8.51 3.26 -16.36
C HIS A 13 -8.83 1.82 -16.77
N TYR A 14 -10.10 1.43 -16.71
CA TYR A 14 -10.58 0.10 -17.05
C TYR A 14 -11.12 0.07 -18.49
N GLN A 15 -10.25 -0.25 -19.45
CA GLN A 15 -10.54 -0.22 -20.90
C GLN A 15 -11.88 -0.88 -21.28
N ILE A 16 -12.18 -2.06 -20.72
CA ILE A 16 -13.41 -2.82 -21.05
C ILE A 16 -14.68 -2.06 -20.64
N THR A 17 -14.63 -1.34 -19.51
CA THR A 17 -15.81 -0.67 -18.93
C THR A 17 -15.83 0.83 -19.16
N GLY A 18 -14.73 1.41 -19.65
CA GLY A 18 -14.50 2.86 -19.68
C GLY A 18 -14.37 3.52 -18.31
N LYS A 19 -14.47 2.78 -17.20
CA LYS A 19 -14.46 3.33 -15.84
C LYS A 19 -13.07 3.85 -15.47
N ASN A 20 -13.05 5.04 -14.88
CA ASN A 20 -11.88 5.61 -14.20
C ASN A 20 -12.03 5.41 -12.69
N GLU A 21 -10.94 5.06 -12.00
CA GLU A 21 -10.96 4.83 -10.56
C GLU A 21 -9.67 5.30 -9.89
N ILE A 22 -9.82 6.04 -8.79
CA ILE A 22 -8.75 6.32 -7.84
C ILE A 22 -9.02 5.49 -6.59
N ARG A 23 -8.01 4.75 -6.11
CA ARG A 23 -8.08 4.03 -4.84
C ARG A 23 -6.99 4.47 -3.89
N LEU A 24 -7.36 4.57 -2.61
CA LEU A 24 -6.46 4.92 -1.52
C LEU A 24 -6.31 3.75 -0.54
N ASN A 25 -5.10 3.57 0.00
CA ASN A 25 -4.75 2.52 0.93
C ASN A 25 -5.05 2.94 2.37
N LYS A 26 -6.32 2.76 2.78
CA LYS A 26 -6.80 3.14 4.12
C LYS A 26 -5.91 2.63 5.28
N PRO A 27 -5.49 1.35 5.34
CA PRO A 27 -4.60 0.87 6.41
C PRO A 27 -3.32 1.68 6.58
N ILE A 28 -2.60 1.96 5.48
CA ILE A 28 -1.34 2.72 5.50
C ILE A 28 -1.61 4.19 5.84
N LEU A 29 -2.62 4.79 5.20
CA LEU A 29 -2.93 6.21 5.38
C LEU A 29 -3.46 6.54 6.77
N ASN A 30 -4.11 5.59 7.45
CA ASN A 30 -4.56 5.75 8.83
C ASN A 30 -3.41 5.87 9.84
N LEU A 31 -2.18 5.49 9.46
CA LEU A 31 -0.99 5.63 10.29
C LEU A 31 -0.34 7.02 10.16
N ARG A 32 -0.96 7.93 9.40
CA ARG A 32 -0.42 9.25 9.08
C ARG A 32 -1.42 10.37 9.33
N PRO A 33 -0.96 11.62 9.50
CA PRO A 33 -1.87 12.75 9.58
C PRO A 33 -2.70 12.90 8.31
N ARG A 34 -3.91 13.45 8.44
CA ARG A 34 -4.87 13.67 7.33
C ARG A 34 -4.23 14.32 6.09
N LYS A 35 -3.28 15.24 6.29
CA LYS A 35 -2.58 15.93 5.20
C LYS A 35 -1.96 14.96 4.19
N ASP A 36 -1.46 13.81 4.64
CA ASP A 36 -0.80 12.83 3.76
C ASP A 36 -1.84 12.13 2.87
N THR A 37 -3.04 11.85 3.40
CA THR A 37 -4.16 11.34 2.60
C THR A 37 -4.55 12.33 1.49
N VAL A 38 -4.59 13.63 1.81
CA VAL A 38 -4.91 14.67 0.83
C VAL A 38 -3.83 14.76 -0.26
N GLN A 39 -2.55 14.75 0.12
CA GLN A 39 -1.44 14.80 -0.84
C GLN A 39 -1.41 13.57 -1.76
N ILE A 40 -1.69 12.37 -1.25
CA ILE A 40 -1.80 11.15 -2.08
C ILE A 40 -3.02 11.20 -2.99
N LEU A 41 -4.15 11.71 -2.51
CA LEU A 41 -5.32 11.89 -3.38
C LEU A 41 -5.00 12.85 -4.53
N LEU A 42 -4.38 14.00 -4.24
CA LEU A 42 -3.98 14.96 -5.26
C LEU A 42 -3.00 14.36 -6.26
N HIS A 43 -2.02 13.58 -5.80
CA HIS A 43 -1.10 12.83 -6.67
C HIS A 43 -1.85 11.94 -7.68
N GLU A 44 -2.80 11.13 -7.20
CA GLU A 44 -3.58 10.26 -8.09
C GLU A 44 -4.56 11.04 -8.99
N MET A 45 -5.04 12.21 -8.53
CA MET A 45 -5.87 13.10 -9.33
C MET A 45 -5.08 13.78 -10.46
N ILE A 46 -3.78 14.03 -10.29
CA ILE A 46 -2.92 14.51 -11.39
C ILE A 46 -2.82 13.43 -12.48
N HIS A 47 -2.56 12.16 -12.11
CA HIS A 47 -2.58 11.06 -13.09
C HIS A 47 -3.90 10.98 -13.85
N TYR A 48 -5.01 11.10 -13.12
CA TYR A 48 -6.33 11.13 -13.73
C TYR A 48 -6.53 12.34 -14.64
N TYR A 49 -6.11 13.53 -14.23
CA TYR A 49 -6.23 14.77 -15.00
C TYR A 49 -5.46 14.68 -16.33
N LEU A 50 -4.21 14.23 -16.30
CA LEU A 50 -3.40 14.06 -17.51
C LEU A 50 -4.05 13.06 -18.46
N PHE A 51 -4.56 11.94 -17.91
CA PHE A 51 -5.28 10.93 -18.69
C PHE A 51 -6.53 11.49 -19.39
N ILE A 52 -7.42 12.20 -18.67
CA ILE A 52 -8.66 12.72 -19.29
C ILE A 52 -8.42 13.87 -20.27
N LYS A 53 -7.27 14.54 -20.17
CA LYS A 53 -6.87 15.62 -21.09
C LYS A 53 -6.05 15.11 -22.28
N ASP A 54 -5.81 13.80 -22.37
CA ASP A 54 -4.95 13.19 -23.38
C ASP A 54 -3.55 13.86 -23.43
N ILE A 55 -3.05 14.27 -22.25
CA ILE A 55 -1.73 14.87 -22.12
C ILE A 55 -0.72 13.72 -21.93
N PRO A 56 0.23 13.54 -22.86
CA PRO A 56 1.20 12.46 -22.75
C PRO A 56 2.14 12.71 -21.57
N ASP A 57 2.29 11.71 -20.71
CA ASP A 57 3.25 11.71 -19.62
C ASP A 57 3.73 10.28 -19.33
N ILE A 58 5.03 10.13 -19.04
CA ILE A 58 5.62 8.83 -18.67
C ILE A 58 5.76 8.79 -17.15
N ASN A 59 4.76 8.23 -16.47
CA ASN A 59 4.61 8.17 -15.02
C ASN A 59 4.58 9.55 -14.35
N HIS A 60 5.74 10.16 -14.12
CA HIS A 60 5.90 11.41 -13.40
C HIS A 60 6.81 12.36 -14.18
N GLY A 61 6.56 12.46 -15.48
CA GLY A 61 7.30 13.31 -16.40
C GLY A 61 7.00 14.80 -16.21
N THR A 62 7.40 15.60 -17.19
CA THR A 62 7.28 17.07 -17.13
C THR A 62 5.83 17.53 -16.92
N ALA A 63 4.86 16.87 -17.54
CA ALA A 63 3.45 17.29 -17.41
C ALA A 63 2.94 17.04 -15.98
N PHE A 64 3.28 15.87 -15.40
CA PHE A 64 2.97 15.58 -14.00
C PHE A 64 3.63 16.59 -13.05
N GLN A 65 4.93 16.84 -13.24
CA GLN A 65 5.71 17.73 -12.36
C GLN A 65 5.20 19.17 -12.42
N ASN A 66 4.86 19.67 -13.60
CA ASN A 66 4.28 21.01 -13.75
C ASN A 66 2.95 21.15 -12.97
N GLU A 67 2.06 20.16 -13.07
CA GLU A 67 0.78 20.20 -12.36
C GLU A 67 0.96 20.02 -10.84
N MET A 68 1.88 19.15 -10.43
CA MET A 68 2.29 18.98 -9.04
C MET A 68 2.81 20.30 -8.45
N GLU A 69 3.75 20.97 -9.12
CA GLU A 69 4.30 22.25 -8.71
C GLU A 69 3.25 23.36 -8.66
N ARG A 70 2.37 23.41 -9.66
CA ARG A 70 1.26 24.35 -9.73
C ARG A 70 0.33 24.19 -8.52
N ILE A 71 -0.12 22.96 -8.25
CA ILE A 71 -1.01 22.66 -7.10
C ILE A 71 -0.31 22.94 -5.77
N ASN A 72 0.96 22.56 -5.61
CA ASN A 72 1.72 22.84 -4.39
C ASN A 72 1.82 24.34 -4.11
N ARG A 73 2.13 25.14 -5.14
CA ARG A 73 2.22 26.60 -5.04
C ARG A 73 0.90 27.26 -4.70
N GLU A 74 -0.20 26.83 -5.31
CA GLU A 74 -1.52 27.45 -5.13
C GLU A 74 -2.21 27.04 -3.82
N SER A 75 -1.99 25.81 -3.35
CA SER A 75 -2.71 25.26 -2.20
C SER A 75 -1.88 25.19 -0.91
N GLY A 76 -0.57 25.37 -0.98
CA GLY A 76 0.35 25.08 0.12
C GLY A 76 0.50 23.58 0.43
N ALA A 77 0.00 22.70 -0.44
CA ALA A 77 0.26 21.27 -0.35
C ALA A 77 1.74 20.94 -0.65
N ASN A 78 2.16 19.73 -0.31
CA ASN A 78 3.50 19.21 -0.60
C ASN A 78 3.43 17.84 -1.28
N ILE A 79 2.72 17.78 -2.40
CA ILE A 79 2.65 16.58 -3.25
C ILE A 79 4.06 16.24 -3.72
N THR A 80 4.44 14.97 -3.58
CA THR A 80 5.73 14.43 -4.02
C THR A 80 5.53 13.30 -5.03
N ILE A 81 6.56 13.03 -5.84
CA ILE A 81 6.61 11.87 -6.74
C ILE A 81 6.72 10.57 -5.95
N ILE A 82 7.61 10.55 -4.96
CA ILE A 82 7.85 9.40 -4.08
C ILE A 82 7.30 9.74 -2.71
N ALA A 83 6.37 8.92 -2.23
CA ALA A 83 5.88 8.97 -0.86
C ALA A 83 6.43 7.76 -0.07
N PRO A 84 7.24 7.97 0.98
CA PRO A 84 7.88 6.88 1.71
C PRO A 84 6.91 6.29 2.75
N PHE A 85 6.22 5.21 2.37
CA PHE A 85 5.31 4.47 3.27
C PHE A 85 5.89 3.14 3.78
N ASP A 86 7.21 2.96 3.69
CA ASP A 86 7.85 1.70 4.09
C ASP A 86 7.67 1.41 5.59
N TYR A 87 7.83 2.43 6.45
CA TYR A 87 7.63 2.25 7.89
C TYR A 87 6.19 1.86 8.23
N GLU A 88 5.22 2.52 7.61
CA GLU A 88 3.79 2.25 7.79
C GLU A 88 3.43 0.85 7.28
N TYR A 89 3.97 0.46 6.12
CA TYR A 89 3.77 -0.88 5.57
C TYR A 89 4.35 -1.97 6.48
N GLU A 90 5.56 -1.78 7.02
CA GLU A 90 6.18 -2.71 7.96
C GLU A 90 5.39 -2.78 9.28
N ALA A 91 4.88 -1.65 9.78
CA ALA A 91 4.05 -1.59 10.98
C ALA A 91 2.73 -2.37 10.85
N LEU A 92 2.17 -2.48 9.63
CA LEU A 92 0.96 -3.26 9.37
C LEU A 92 1.19 -4.78 9.40
N LYS A 93 2.44 -5.27 9.43
CA LYS A 93 2.74 -6.72 9.42
C LYS A 93 2.53 -7.34 10.80
N CYS A 94 1.27 -7.61 11.11
CA CYS A 94 0.83 -8.06 12.43
C CYS A 94 0.74 -9.58 12.61
N HIS A 95 0.90 -10.37 11.54
CA HIS A 95 0.93 -11.82 11.61
C HIS A 95 2.35 -12.33 11.39
N TRP A 96 2.88 -13.08 12.36
CA TRP A 96 4.27 -13.54 12.32
C TRP A 96 4.31 -15.06 12.34
N TRP A 97 5.18 -15.63 11.52
CA TRP A 97 5.46 -17.06 11.48
C TRP A 97 6.96 -17.30 11.59
N LYS A 98 7.34 -18.30 12.38
CA LYS A 98 8.71 -18.76 12.51
C LYS A 98 8.82 -20.17 11.96
N CYS A 99 9.83 -20.42 11.13
CA CYS A 99 10.14 -21.77 10.68
C CYS A 99 10.63 -22.62 11.87
N ASP A 100 10.07 -23.83 12.02
CA ASP A 100 10.49 -24.83 13.03
C ASP A 100 11.72 -25.65 12.59
N GLY A 101 12.16 -25.47 11.33
CA GLY A 101 13.34 -26.13 10.77
C GLY A 101 14.65 -25.37 11.03
N PRO A 102 15.77 -25.88 10.51
CA PRO A 102 17.12 -25.35 10.77
C PRO A 102 17.33 -23.90 10.33
N CYS A 103 16.51 -23.35 9.43
CA CYS A 103 16.66 -21.95 9.01
C CYS A 103 16.17 -20.93 10.04
N GLY A 104 15.26 -21.31 10.95
CA GLY A 104 14.67 -20.40 11.94
C GLY A 104 14.00 -19.14 11.37
N GLU A 105 13.70 -19.11 10.07
CA GLU A 105 13.27 -17.91 9.34
C GLU A 105 12.00 -17.29 9.95
N LEU A 106 12.04 -15.98 10.20
CA LEU A 106 10.89 -15.20 10.67
C LEU A 106 10.25 -14.45 9.49
N VAL A 107 9.00 -14.77 9.21
CA VAL A 107 8.21 -14.11 8.16
C VAL A 107 7.09 -13.31 8.81
N LYS A 108 7.03 -12.01 8.51
CA LYS A 108 5.97 -11.10 8.94
C LYS A 108 5.07 -10.75 7.76
N ARG A 109 3.74 -10.82 7.92
CA ARG A 109 2.77 -10.46 6.88
C ARG A 109 1.61 -9.64 7.46
N ILE A 110 0.99 -8.86 6.58
CA ILE A 110 -0.25 -8.11 6.88
C ILE A 110 -1.47 -9.04 6.88
N ARG A 111 -1.49 -10.09 6.04
CA ARG A 111 -2.56 -11.11 6.02
C ARG A 111 -2.21 -12.27 6.92
N ASN A 112 -3.21 -12.87 7.55
CA ASN A 112 -3.15 -14.22 8.09
C ASN A 112 -3.06 -15.25 6.96
N ALA A 113 -1.88 -15.38 6.35
CA ALA A 113 -1.61 -16.34 5.29
C ALA A 113 -0.27 -16.99 5.59
N ALA A 114 -0.30 -18.29 5.96
CA ALA A 114 0.91 -19.02 6.27
C ALA A 114 1.91 -18.96 5.08
N PRO A 115 3.18 -18.66 5.34
CA PRO A 115 4.21 -18.78 4.32
C PRO A 115 4.52 -20.24 4.04
N GLY A 116 4.96 -20.48 2.80
CA GLY A 116 5.36 -21.81 2.37
C GLY A 116 5.67 -21.81 0.89
N SER A 117 6.77 -22.46 0.52
CA SER A 117 7.10 -22.75 -0.88
C SER A 117 7.67 -24.15 -0.98
N LYS A 118 7.46 -24.81 -2.13
CA LYS A 118 8.08 -26.12 -2.40
C LYS A 118 9.62 -26.04 -2.33
N ALA A 119 10.19 -24.88 -2.66
CA ALA A 119 11.63 -24.63 -2.56
C ALA A 119 12.10 -24.63 -1.10
N HIS A 120 11.45 -23.88 -0.22
CA HIS A 120 11.76 -23.88 1.21
C HIS A 120 11.60 -25.27 1.81
N LYS A 121 10.48 -25.97 1.51
CA LYS A 121 10.23 -27.31 2.06
C LYS A 121 11.32 -28.31 1.67
N ARG A 122 11.80 -28.29 0.42
CA ARG A 122 12.92 -29.14 -0.03
C ARG A 122 14.26 -28.80 0.61
N LYS A 123 14.56 -27.51 0.80
CA LYS A 123 15.86 -27.05 1.33
C LYS A 123 15.96 -27.15 2.87
N CYS A 124 14.87 -26.84 3.57
CA CYS A 124 14.84 -26.72 5.02
C CYS A 124 14.12 -27.89 5.70
N GLY A 125 13.11 -28.49 5.06
CA GLY A 125 12.26 -29.51 5.69
C GLY A 125 11.25 -28.96 6.72
N GLY A 126 11.50 -27.77 7.27
CA GLY A 126 10.63 -27.12 8.26
C GLY A 126 9.29 -26.60 7.72
N ASN A 127 8.39 -26.36 8.66
CA ASN A 127 7.10 -25.71 8.50
C ASN A 127 7.08 -24.35 9.21
N PHE A 128 6.25 -23.44 8.72
CA PHE A 128 6.08 -22.13 9.34
C PHE A 128 4.97 -22.16 10.39
N ILE A 129 5.36 -22.05 11.65
CA ILE A 129 4.46 -22.04 12.80
C ILE A 129 4.11 -20.59 13.15
N LYS A 130 2.82 -20.32 13.38
CA LYS A 130 2.35 -18.97 13.72
C LYS A 130 2.74 -18.65 15.16
N ILE A 131 3.38 -17.50 15.36
CA ILE A 131 3.87 -17.07 16.68
C ILE A 131 3.27 -15.73 17.15
N GLN A 132 2.61 -14.99 16.24
CA GLN A 132 1.92 -13.75 16.59
C GLN A 132 0.74 -13.48 15.66
N GLU A 133 -0.33 -12.93 16.22
CA GLU A 133 -1.44 -12.32 15.49
C GLU A 133 -2.07 -11.17 16.28
N PRO A 134 -2.83 -10.27 15.62
CA PRO A 134 -3.64 -9.28 16.32
C PRO A 134 -4.60 -9.92 17.32
N ALA A 135 -4.82 -9.26 18.46
CA ALA A 135 -5.89 -9.65 19.37
C ALA A 135 -7.24 -9.67 18.63
N ASN A 136 -8.01 -10.74 18.84
CA ASN A 136 -9.32 -10.90 18.21
C ASN A 136 -10.28 -9.84 18.77
N LYS A 137 -10.76 -8.92 17.91
CA LYS A 137 -11.86 -8.00 18.26
C LYS A 137 -13.21 -8.72 18.12
N ARG A 138 -13.47 -9.70 18.99
CA ARG A 138 -14.79 -10.29 19.29
C ARG A 138 -14.73 -10.68 20.78
N SER A 139 -15.50 -10.14 21.72
CA SER A 139 -16.84 -9.55 21.71
C SER A 139 -16.91 -8.25 22.55
N LYS A 140 -17.67 -7.26 22.08
CA LYS A 140 -18.49 -6.41 22.96
C LYS A 140 -19.88 -7.05 22.97
N SER A 141 -20.03 -8.06 23.80
CA SER A 141 -21.31 -8.52 24.34
C SER A 141 -21.04 -8.74 25.81
N ASP A 142 -21.98 -8.31 26.65
CA ASP A 142 -21.95 -8.33 28.12
C ASP A 142 -21.30 -7.08 28.75
N LEU A 143 -22.02 -5.96 28.60
CA LEU A 143 -22.44 -5.05 29.70
C LEU A 143 -23.57 -4.14 29.18
#